data_AF-A0A849J4V8-F1
#
_entry.id   AF-A0A849J4V8-F1
#
_cell.length_a   1.000
_cell.length_b   1.000
_cell.length_c   1.000
_cell.angle_alpha   90.00
_cell.angle_beta   90.00
_cell.angle_gamma   90.00
#
_symmetry.space_group_name_H-M   'P 1'
#
loop_
_entity.id
_entity.type
_entity.pdbx_description
1 polymer ?
#
loop_
_entity_poly.entity_id
_entity_poly.type
_entity_poly.pdbx_seq_one_letter_code
_entity_poly.pdbx_strand_id
1 'polypeptide(L)'
;MAESTKDKVKVYLESLADRAVGISHQIHSHAEVGFEEFRSSALLKSEFEKDGFDVESGSAGLPTAFVAKKGSGELQVGLCLEYDALPG
;
A
#
# COMPACT_ATOMS: atom_id res chain seq x y z
N MET A 1 -26.24 -14.54 -17.20
CA MET A 1 -24.78 -14.58 -17.47
C MET A 1 -24.08 -14.46 -16.14
N ALA A 2 -23.10 -15.31 -15.83
CA ALA A 2 -22.35 -15.20 -14.57
C ALA A 2 -21.51 -13.91 -14.59
N GLU A 3 -21.47 -13.20 -13.46
CA GLU A 3 -20.68 -11.98 -13.28
C GLU A 3 -19.18 -12.28 -13.43
N SER A 4 -18.46 -11.46 -14.21
CA SER A 4 -17.03 -11.69 -14.49
C SER A 4 -16.17 -11.33 -13.28
N THR A 5 -14.96 -11.89 -13.19
CA THR A 5 -14.00 -11.50 -12.14
C THR A 5 -13.70 -10.00 -12.16
N LYS A 6 -13.69 -9.36 -13.34
CA LYS A 6 -13.45 -7.92 -13.47
C LYS A 6 -14.58 -7.11 -12.84
N ASP A 7 -15.83 -7.55 -13.00
CA ASP A 7 -16.99 -6.87 -12.41
C ASP A 7 -16.95 -6.93 -10.89
N LYS A 8 -16.61 -8.11 -10.33
CA LYS A 8 -16.44 -8.29 -8.88
C LYS A 8 -15.33 -7.41 -8.31
N VAL A 9 -14.20 -7.33 -9.01
CA VAL A 9 -13.08 -6.45 -8.61
C VAL A 9 -13.52 -4.99 -8.65
N LYS A 10 -14.27 -4.57 -9.66
CA LYS A 10 -14.77 -3.20 -9.76
C LYS A 10 -15.66 -2.83 -8.56
N VAL A 11 -16.63 -3.67 -8.21
CA VAL A 11 -17.51 -3.45 -7.05
C VAL A 11 -16.69 -3.38 -5.75
N TYR A 12 -15.69 -4.26 -5.61
CA TYR A 12 -14.82 -4.23 -4.44
C TYR A 12 -13.99 -2.94 -4.37
N LEU A 13 -13.44 -2.47 -5.48
CA LEU A 13 -12.69 -1.20 -5.54
C LEU A 13 -13.58 0.00 -5.19
N GLU A 14 -14.83 0.04 -5.67
CA GLU A 14 -15.79 1.08 -5.31
C GLU A 14 -16.03 1.12 -3.79
N SER A 15 -16.08 -0.04 -3.12
CA SER A 15 -16.23 -0.11 -1.66
C SER A 15 -15.01 0.40 -0.87
N LEU A 16 -13.83 0.46 -1.50
CA LEU A 16 -12.58 0.90 -0.87
C LEU A 16 -12.22 2.35 -1.20
N ALA A 17 -12.91 2.99 -2.15
CA ALA A 17 -12.52 4.27 -2.73
C ALA A 17 -12.29 5.36 -1.68
N ASP A 18 -13.25 5.56 -0.76
CA ASP A 18 -13.15 6.61 0.26
C ASP A 18 -11.97 6.37 1.23
N ARG A 19 -11.73 5.11 1.62
CA ARG A 19 -10.60 4.74 2.48
C ARG A 19 -9.28 5.00 1.75
N ALA A 20 -9.17 4.57 0.49
CA ALA A 20 -7.96 4.75 -0.32
C ALA A 20 -7.64 6.24 -0.54
N VAL A 21 -8.65 7.05 -0.84
CA VAL A 21 -8.49 8.52 -0.96
C VAL A 21 -8.10 9.13 0.38
N GLY A 22 -8.69 8.68 1.48
CA GLY A 22 -8.32 9.13 2.83
C GLY A 22 -6.86 8.83 3.20
N ILE A 23 -6.36 7.65 2.85
CA ILE A 23 -4.94 7.28 3.02
C ILE A 23 -4.05 8.17 2.16
N SER A 24 -4.43 8.40 0.90
CA SER A 24 -3.69 9.29 -0.02
C SER A 24 -3.56 10.71 0.55
N HIS A 25 -4.64 11.27 1.07
CA HIS A 25 -4.61 12.59 1.71
C HIS A 25 -3.74 12.62 2.98
N GLN A 26 -3.72 11.56 3.77
CA GLN A 26 -2.83 11.46 4.93
C GLN A 26 -1.35 11.45 4.53
N ILE A 27 -0.97 10.62 3.56
CA ILE A 27 0.40 10.59 3.00
C ILE A 27 0.78 11.97 2.47
N HIS A 28 -0.08 12.60 1.68
CA HIS A 28 0.13 13.95 1.16
C HIS A 28 0.32 14.98 2.29
N SER A 29 -0.44 14.87 3.39
CA SER A 29 -0.30 15.77 4.54
C SER A 29 0.98 15.56 5.36
N HIS A 30 1.60 14.38 5.29
CA HIS A 30 2.87 14.12 5.94
C HIS A 30 4.02 14.81 5.19
N ALA A 31 4.00 14.76 3.84
CA ALA A 31 4.98 15.38 2.96
C ALA A 31 6.45 15.10 3.36
N GLU A 32 6.73 13.85 3.76
CA GLU A 32 8.05 13.41 4.20
C GLU A 32 8.97 13.17 3.00
N VAL A 33 10.19 13.69 3.04
CA VAL A 33 11.18 13.55 1.95
C VAL A 33 11.86 12.18 1.99
N GLY A 34 12.47 11.82 0.86
CA GLY A 34 13.16 10.53 0.66
C GLY A 34 14.06 10.11 1.82
N PHE A 35 13.90 8.86 2.25
CA PHE A 35 14.56 8.21 3.39
C PHE A 35 14.09 8.67 4.78
N GLU A 36 13.14 9.61 4.85
CA GLU A 36 12.59 10.13 6.10
C GLU A 36 11.06 9.92 6.20
N GLU A 37 10.46 9.19 5.26
CA GLU A 37 9.03 8.86 5.21
C GLU A 37 8.52 7.84 6.26
N PHE A 38 8.84 8.10 7.54
CA PHE A 38 8.49 7.23 8.67
C PHE A 38 6.98 7.14 8.93
N ARG A 39 6.25 8.24 8.87
CA ARG A 39 4.79 8.25 9.11
C ARG A 39 4.05 7.60 7.96
N SER A 40 4.42 7.91 6.73
CA SER A 40 3.84 7.30 5.53
C SER A 40 4.12 5.80 5.47
N SER A 41 5.36 5.37 5.78
CA SER A 41 5.71 3.96 5.91
C SER A 41 4.89 3.25 7.00
N ALA A 42 4.81 3.83 8.20
CA ALA A 42 4.05 3.24 9.31
C ALA A 42 2.54 3.14 8.99
N LEU A 43 1.96 4.17 8.38
CA LEU A 43 0.57 4.18 7.93
C LEU A 43 0.31 3.03 6.95
N LEU A 44 1.08 2.95 5.86
CA LEU A 44 0.88 1.94 4.83
C LEU A 44 1.05 0.52 5.37
N LYS A 45 2.08 0.25 6.19
CA LYS A 45 2.28 -1.06 6.81
C LYS A 45 1.06 -1.49 7.64
N SER A 46 0.55 -0.60 8.47
CA SER A 46 -0.67 -0.86 9.26
C SER A 46 -1.88 -1.15 8.37
N GLU A 47 -2.06 -0.41 7.27
CA GLU A 47 -3.18 -0.68 6.34
C GLU A 47 -3.06 -2.04 5.64
N PHE A 48 -1.85 -2.44 5.23
CA PHE A 48 -1.58 -3.77 4.67
C PHE A 48 -1.80 -4.90 5.70
N GLU A 49 -1.33 -4.73 6.94
CA GLU A 49 -1.55 -5.69 8.03
C GLU A 49 -3.05 -5.87 8.32
N LYS A 50 -3.83 -4.78 8.37
CA LYS A 50 -5.30 -4.83 8.54
C LYS A 50 -5.99 -5.62 7.42
N ASP A 51 -5.47 -5.53 6.20
CA ASP A 51 -5.99 -6.25 5.05
C ASP A 51 -5.43 -7.69 4.96
N GLY A 52 -4.67 -8.13 5.97
CA GLY A 52 -4.17 -9.51 6.10
C GLY A 52 -2.98 -9.82 5.22
N PHE A 53 -2.15 -8.84 4.90
CA PHE A 53 -0.83 -9.06 4.31
C PHE A 53 0.19 -9.41 5.41
N ASP A 54 1.17 -10.24 5.06
CA ASP A 54 2.39 -10.44 5.83
C ASP A 54 3.37 -9.31 5.49
N VAL A 55 3.74 -8.49 6.48
CA VAL A 55 4.51 -7.25 6.29
C VAL A 55 5.91 -7.38 6.90
N GLU A 56 6.91 -7.28 6.03
CA GLU A 56 8.34 -7.26 6.38
C GLU A 56 8.86 -5.83 6.34
N SER A 57 9.19 -5.25 7.50
CA SER A 57 9.78 -3.90 7.61
C SER A 57 11.30 -3.90 7.41
N GLY A 58 11.86 -2.79 6.96
CA GLY A 58 13.31 -2.61 6.90
C GLY A 58 13.96 -3.26 5.68
N SER A 59 13.20 -3.47 4.60
CA SER A 59 13.68 -4.18 3.41
C SER A 59 14.90 -3.47 2.80
N ALA A 60 15.85 -4.27 2.32
CA ALA A 60 17.14 -3.78 1.79
C ALA A 60 17.93 -2.86 2.77
N GLY A 61 17.67 -2.96 4.08
CA GLY A 61 18.33 -2.14 5.09
C GLY A 61 17.79 -0.70 5.21
N LEU A 62 16.69 -0.38 4.51
CA LEU A 62 16.04 0.93 4.57
C LEU A 62 14.91 0.91 5.61
N PRO A 63 14.98 1.70 6.69
CA PRO A 63 13.99 1.67 7.77
C PRO A 63 12.55 1.98 7.32
N THR A 64 12.40 2.81 6.29
CA THR A 64 11.10 3.21 5.73
C THR A 64 10.60 2.23 4.67
N ALA A 65 11.45 1.40 4.06
CA ALA A 65 11.01 0.41 3.07
C ALA A 65 10.37 -0.82 3.73
N PHE A 66 9.41 -1.43 3.04
CA PHE A 66 8.78 -2.67 3.48
C PHE A 66 8.31 -3.51 2.29
N VAL A 67 8.07 -4.80 2.55
CA VAL A 67 7.44 -5.72 1.60
C VAL A 67 6.17 -6.27 2.23
N ALA A 68 5.03 -6.13 1.55
CA ALA A 68 3.76 -6.72 1.95
C ALA A 68 3.41 -7.88 1.00
N LYS A 69 3.22 -9.09 1.54
CA LYS A 69 2.95 -10.32 0.77
C LYS A 69 1.59 -10.90 1.14
N LYS A 70 0.86 -11.39 0.14
CA LYS A 70 -0.39 -12.14 0.35
C LYS A 70 -0.57 -13.21 -0.72
N GLY A 71 -0.82 -14.44 -0.28
CA GLY A 71 -0.91 -15.63 -1.15
C GLY A 71 0.44 -16.33 -1.35
N SER A 72 0.40 -17.49 -2.01
CA SER A 72 1.54 -18.42 -2.13
C SER A 72 1.56 -19.18 -3.47
N GLY A 73 0.89 -18.65 -4.51
CA GLY A 73 0.79 -19.30 -5.81
C GLY A 73 2.09 -19.26 -6.64
N GLU A 74 2.14 -20.06 -7.71
CA GLU A 74 3.30 -20.12 -8.62
C GLU A 74 3.50 -18.80 -9.41
N LEU A 75 2.40 -18.13 -9.78
CA LEU A 75 2.45 -16.81 -10.38
C LEU A 75 2.50 -15.73 -9.27
N GLN A 76 3.59 -14.99 -9.25
CA GLN A 76 3.81 -13.87 -8.33
C GLN A 76 3.69 -12.55 -9.09
N VAL A 77 2.95 -11.58 -8.52
CA VAL A 77 2.77 -10.23 -9.10
C VAL A 77 3.32 -9.22 -8.10
N GLY A 78 4.27 -8.38 -8.54
CA GLY A 78 4.87 -7.32 -7.73
C GLY A 78 4.35 -5.94 -8.14
N LEU A 79 4.12 -5.07 -7.15
CA LEU A 79 3.78 -3.66 -7.34
C LEU A 79 4.80 -2.81 -6.57
N CYS A 80 5.42 -1.84 -7.26
CA CYS A 80 6.28 -0.85 -6.61
C CYS A 80 5.43 0.33 -6.18
N LEU A 81 5.47 0.67 -4.89
CA LEU A 81 4.68 1.75 -4.29
C LEU A 81 5.65 2.75 -3.65
N GLU A 82 5.57 3.99 -4.11
CA GLU A 82 6.40 5.12 -3.66
C GLU A 82 5.53 6.11 -2.86
N TYR A 83 6.14 6.79 -1.89
CA TYR A 83 5.42 7.67 -0.96
C TYR A 83 6.32 8.75 -0.33
N ASP A 84 7.51 8.98 -0.90
CA ASP A 84 8.36 10.11 -0.57
C ASP A 84 7.90 11.38 -1.31
N ALA A 85 8.15 12.52 -0.69
CA ALA A 85 7.92 13.84 -1.25
C ALA A 85 9.21 14.47 -1.77
N LEU A 86 9.07 15.51 -2.59
CA LEU A 86 10.18 16.35 -3.01
C LEU A 86 10.52 17.40 -1.96
N PRO A 87 11.80 17.81 -1.85
CA PRO A 87 12.17 19.03 -1.13
C PRO A 87 11.49 20.25 -1.75
N GLY A 88 10.98 21.15 -0.90
CA GLY A 88 10.33 22.40 -1.31
C GLY A 88 11.28 23.44 -1.90
#